data_AF-A0A960UBX5-F1
#
_entry.id   AF-A0A960UBX5-F1
#
_cell.length_a   1.000
_cell.length_b   1.000
_cell.length_c   1.000
_cell.angle_alpha   90.00
_cell.angle_beta   90.00
_cell.angle_gamma   90.00
#
_symmetry.space_group_name_H-M   'P 1'
#
loop_
_entity.id
_entity.type
_entity.pdbx_description
1 polymer ?
#
loop_
_entity_poly.entity_id
_entity_poly.type
_entity_poly.pdbx_seq_one_letter_code
_entity_poly.pdbx_strand_id
1 'polypeptide(L)'
;IEALPSFHNLVVHASDYHNAGAGTAAELGISLAHGAEYLAGLQSSGMDVGAVAKTLQFSFSVSASYFVEIAKFRAFRLLWANILSAYGIKGALPVFIQARTSEWNKTLYDPHVNILRGTTEAMSAAIAGCDSISVSHFDSVYSHGDEFSLRIARNTQHLLKHESYLNRVKDPSAGSYYIENLTDKLAESAWKVFQDIETKGGFIAALKEGYIQSLLQSFKAERAKNVASRKEILLGTNQYPILKEESLSRLEKISKPLSLKTSGKAVSTESIQKLSEALESGALLGDILQSSFKKTEEGIQPVTVFRASEAFEAIRLATEKYGKQKGASPSVFLAGFGNLAMRIARATFSSNFFACAGYRILDNPAFNQASDIAEAYLKSGAEILVLCSSDEEYGEMGVSVAKLVKEKKPSAQLIIAGNPAALIDSLKGAGVDDFIHVRTDVLGFLTQMQNKLGIKVGE
;
A
#
# COMPACT_ATOMS: atom_id res chain seq x y z
N ILE A 1 4.09 -13.99 34.20
CA ILE A 1 5.47 -13.83 33.67
C ILE A 1 6.36 -14.99 34.12
N GLU A 2 6.38 -15.35 35.41
CA GLU A 2 7.28 -16.39 35.94
C GLU A 2 7.06 -17.81 35.38
N ALA A 3 5.81 -18.20 35.08
CA ALA A 3 5.50 -19.55 34.59
C ALA A 3 5.94 -19.81 33.12
N LEU A 4 6.09 -18.75 32.30
CA LEU A 4 6.41 -18.84 30.87
C LEU A 4 7.44 -17.75 30.50
N PRO A 5 8.72 -17.89 30.90
CA PRO A 5 9.72 -16.83 30.78
C PRO A 5 10.10 -16.46 29.34
N SER A 6 9.89 -17.38 28.38
CA SER A 6 10.16 -17.15 26.95
C SER A 6 8.94 -16.66 26.17
N PHE A 7 7.79 -16.43 26.83
CA PHE A 7 6.56 -16.02 26.18
C PHE A 7 6.41 -14.50 26.23
N HIS A 8 6.28 -13.88 25.05
CA HIS A 8 6.03 -12.46 24.90
C HIS A 8 4.54 -12.17 25.09
N ASN A 9 4.16 -11.63 26.25
CA ASN A 9 2.76 -11.47 26.66
C ASN A 9 2.06 -10.29 25.99
N LEU A 10 2.83 -9.30 25.52
CA LEU A 10 2.32 -8.04 25.00
C LEU A 10 3.00 -7.75 23.68
N VAL A 11 2.19 -7.40 22.68
CA VAL A 11 2.68 -7.01 21.36
C VAL A 11 2.09 -5.66 20.99
N VAL A 12 2.96 -4.70 20.65
CA VAL A 12 2.57 -3.47 19.96
C VAL A 12 2.61 -3.76 18.46
N HIS A 13 1.43 -3.78 17.84
CA HIS A 13 1.26 -4.01 16.41
C HIS A 13 1.47 -2.72 15.60
N ALA A 14 2.72 -2.22 15.61
CA ALA A 14 3.13 -1.05 14.85
C ALA A 14 2.86 -1.17 13.34
N SER A 15 2.84 -2.40 12.82
CA SER A 15 2.43 -2.74 11.45
C SER A 15 1.10 -2.12 11.04
N ASP A 16 0.17 -1.98 11.99
CA ASP A 16 -1.17 -1.46 11.70
C ASP A 16 -1.12 0.03 11.41
N TYR A 17 -0.23 0.79 12.07
CA TYR A 17 -0.02 2.21 11.77
C TYR A 17 0.60 2.40 10.38
N HIS A 18 1.60 1.60 10.04
CA HIS A 18 2.20 1.61 8.70
C HIS A 18 1.18 1.27 7.61
N ASN A 19 0.41 0.20 7.80
CA ASN A 19 -0.61 -0.23 6.85
C ASN A 19 -1.83 0.73 6.82
N ALA A 20 -2.04 1.54 7.86
CA ALA A 20 -2.97 2.66 7.86
C ALA A 20 -2.42 3.93 7.21
N GLY A 21 -1.18 3.89 6.71
CA GLY A 21 -0.59 4.93 5.89
C GLY A 21 0.50 5.76 6.57
N ALA A 22 0.85 5.49 7.84
CA ALA A 22 1.86 6.26 8.57
C ALA A 22 3.18 6.37 7.79
N GLY A 23 3.79 7.56 7.82
CA GLY A 23 5.22 7.68 7.51
C GLY A 23 6.06 7.03 8.60
N THR A 24 7.30 6.67 8.29
CA THR A 24 8.19 5.91 9.19
C THR A 24 8.39 6.57 10.57
N ALA A 25 8.56 7.90 10.61
CA ALA A 25 8.72 8.62 11.87
C ALA A 25 7.45 8.57 12.74
N ALA A 26 6.27 8.66 12.10
CA ALA A 26 5.00 8.57 12.80
C ALA A 26 4.73 7.15 13.29
N GLU A 27 5.03 6.11 12.50
CA GLU A 27 4.98 4.71 12.93
C GLU A 27 5.81 4.51 14.21
N LEU A 28 7.06 4.98 14.24
CA LEU A 28 7.93 4.90 15.41
C LEU A 28 7.38 5.69 16.61
N GLY A 29 7.02 6.97 16.43
CA GLY A 29 6.55 7.81 17.53
C GLY A 29 5.26 7.29 18.17
N ILE A 30 4.29 6.85 17.36
CA ILE A 30 3.04 6.24 17.84
C ILE A 30 3.33 4.93 18.58
N SER A 31 4.23 4.09 18.05
CA SER A 31 4.60 2.81 18.69
C SER A 31 5.30 3.01 20.03
N LEU A 32 6.16 4.01 20.14
CA LEU A 32 6.82 4.38 21.39
C LEU A 32 5.81 4.82 22.45
N ALA A 33 4.85 5.67 22.07
CA ALA A 33 3.77 6.11 22.97
C ALA A 33 2.89 4.93 23.40
N HIS A 34 2.53 4.04 22.48
CA HIS A 34 1.76 2.83 22.79
C HIS A 34 2.51 1.90 23.76
N GLY A 35 3.82 1.70 23.53
CA GLY A 35 4.67 0.95 24.44
C GLY A 35 4.77 1.58 25.83
N ALA A 36 4.96 2.90 25.90
CA ALA A 36 5.04 3.65 27.16
C ALA A 36 3.73 3.57 27.95
N GLU A 37 2.58 3.64 27.28
CA GLU A 37 1.26 3.45 27.89
C GLU A 37 1.12 2.08 28.56
N TYR A 38 1.58 1.00 27.91
CA TYR A 38 1.61 -0.32 28.53
C TYR A 38 2.50 -0.39 29.77
N LEU A 39 3.69 0.23 29.72
CA LEU A 39 4.56 0.29 30.90
C LEU A 39 3.90 1.05 32.05
N ALA A 40 3.34 2.23 31.79
CA ALA A 40 2.69 3.08 32.80
C ALA A 40 1.45 2.41 33.41
N GLY A 41 0.58 1.81 32.59
CA GLY A 41 -0.64 1.15 33.06
C GLY A 41 -0.35 -0.08 33.92
N LEU A 42 0.63 -0.90 33.53
CA LEU A 42 0.99 -2.10 34.29
C LEU A 42 1.79 -1.75 35.56
N GLN A 43 2.63 -0.71 35.51
CA GLN A 43 3.27 -0.18 36.71
C GLN A 43 2.23 0.32 37.72
N SER A 44 1.21 1.04 37.26
CA SER A 44 0.09 1.51 38.11
C SER A 44 -0.70 0.34 38.72
N SER A 45 -0.66 -0.83 38.08
CA SER A 45 -1.23 -2.09 38.59
C SER A 45 -0.27 -2.86 39.52
N GLY A 46 0.89 -2.29 39.87
CA GLY A 46 1.87 -2.87 40.79
C GLY A 46 2.89 -3.82 40.15
N MET A 47 2.97 -3.91 38.83
CA MET A 47 3.94 -4.77 38.15
C MET A 47 5.32 -4.12 38.05
N ASP A 48 6.38 -4.93 38.10
CA ASP A 48 7.75 -4.48 37.82
C ASP A 48 7.91 -4.12 36.33
N VAL A 49 8.28 -2.86 36.06
CA VAL A 49 8.45 -2.33 34.69
C VAL A 49 9.52 -3.11 33.93
N GLY A 50 10.60 -3.51 34.61
CA GLY A 50 11.69 -4.29 34.00
C GLY A 50 11.22 -5.67 33.51
N ALA A 51 10.40 -6.36 34.31
CA ALA A 51 9.78 -7.63 33.95
C ALA A 51 8.79 -7.47 32.78
N VAL A 52 7.96 -6.42 32.79
CA VAL A 52 7.03 -6.13 31.69
C VAL A 52 7.82 -5.88 30.40
N ALA A 53 8.81 -5.00 30.44
CA ALA A 53 9.62 -4.60 29.28
C ALA A 53 10.34 -5.79 28.62
N LYS A 54 10.78 -6.80 29.39
CA LYS A 54 11.38 -8.05 28.85
C LYS A 54 10.42 -8.88 28.00
N THR A 55 9.13 -8.79 28.30
CA THR A 55 8.10 -9.58 27.61
C THR A 55 7.37 -8.80 26.52
N LEU A 56 7.65 -7.50 26.41
CA LEU A 56 7.06 -6.64 25.40
C LEU A 56 7.76 -6.86 24.06
N GLN A 57 6.96 -7.10 23.02
CA GLN A 57 7.40 -7.24 21.64
C GLN A 57 6.81 -6.12 20.79
N PHE A 58 7.55 -5.69 19.77
CA PHE A 58 7.05 -4.78 18.76
C PHE A 58 7.02 -5.48 17.40
N SER A 59 5.88 -5.41 16.71
CA SER A 59 5.69 -5.96 15.37
C SER A 59 5.56 -4.82 14.38
N PHE A 60 6.62 -4.57 13.60
CA PHE A 60 6.67 -3.50 12.60
C PHE A 60 6.49 -4.06 11.19
N SER A 61 5.86 -3.27 10.33
CA SER A 61 5.89 -3.56 8.89
C SER A 61 7.19 -3.05 8.28
N VAL A 62 7.65 -3.65 7.18
CA VAL A 62 8.86 -3.25 6.46
C VAL A 62 8.47 -2.81 5.07
N SER A 63 8.70 -1.55 4.74
CA SER A 63 8.38 -0.99 3.43
C SER A 63 9.46 -1.24 2.37
N ALA A 64 9.19 -0.82 1.14
CA ALA A 64 10.14 -0.87 0.04
C ALA A 64 11.30 0.15 0.18
N SER A 65 11.27 1.07 1.18
CA SER A 65 12.31 2.07 1.41
C SER A 65 13.52 1.47 2.12
N TYR A 66 14.28 0.64 1.40
CA TYR A 66 15.36 -0.21 1.90
C TYR A 66 16.24 0.39 3.02
N PHE A 67 16.88 1.54 2.79
CA PHE A 67 17.77 2.16 3.78
C PHE A 67 17.02 2.82 4.95
N VAL A 68 15.81 3.34 4.70
CA VAL A 68 14.95 3.93 5.74
C VAL A 68 14.54 2.85 6.73
N GLU A 69 14.22 1.65 6.25
CA GLU A 69 13.87 0.51 7.10
C GLU A 69 15.06 0.04 7.95
N ILE A 70 16.28 0.01 7.40
CA ILE A 70 17.49 -0.28 8.18
C ILE A 70 17.65 0.76 9.29
N ALA A 71 17.55 2.04 8.95
CA ALA A 71 17.68 3.13 9.90
C ALA A 71 16.57 3.12 10.96
N LYS A 72 15.35 2.72 10.60
CA LYS A 72 14.16 2.64 11.47
C LYS A 72 14.38 1.76 12.68
N PHE A 73 14.82 0.52 12.46
CA PHE A 73 15.01 -0.40 13.57
C PHE A 73 16.19 -0.01 14.47
N ARG A 74 17.22 0.64 13.92
CA ARG A 74 18.32 1.23 14.71
C ARG A 74 17.81 2.38 15.58
N ALA A 75 17.07 3.31 14.98
CA ALA A 75 16.45 4.44 15.68
C ALA A 75 15.49 3.98 16.77
N PHE A 76 14.64 2.99 16.49
CA PHE A 76 13.70 2.46 17.48
C PHE A 76 14.39 1.94 18.74
N ARG A 77 15.45 1.12 18.59
CA ARG A 77 16.19 0.59 19.75
C ARG A 77 16.81 1.69 20.61
N LEU A 78 17.32 2.74 19.97
CA LEU A 78 17.85 3.92 20.67
C LEU A 78 16.76 4.64 21.46
N LEU A 79 15.63 4.95 20.81
CA LEU A 79 14.52 5.66 21.45
C LEU A 79 13.88 4.85 22.57
N TRP A 80 13.70 3.54 22.37
CA TRP A 80 13.14 2.66 23.38
C TRP A 80 14.05 2.55 24.61
N ALA A 81 15.38 2.45 24.41
CA ALA A 81 16.33 2.48 25.52
C ALA A 81 16.24 3.79 26.33
N ASN A 82 16.02 4.93 25.66
CA ASN A 82 15.81 6.21 26.34
C ASN A 82 14.54 6.22 27.20
N ILE A 83 13.43 5.64 26.71
CA ILE A 83 12.20 5.49 27.50
C ILE A 83 12.46 4.61 28.73
N LEU A 84 13.09 3.45 28.58
CA LEU A 84 13.40 2.57 29.71
C LEU A 84 14.32 3.23 30.75
N SER A 85 15.27 4.05 30.30
CA SER A 85 16.13 4.83 31.19
C SER A 85 15.34 5.80 32.06
N ALA A 86 14.26 6.40 31.54
CA ALA A 86 13.37 7.27 32.31
C ALA A 86 12.63 6.52 33.43
N TYR A 87 12.40 5.21 33.27
CA TYR A 87 11.87 4.32 34.32
C TYR A 87 12.97 3.80 35.28
N GLY A 88 14.20 4.30 35.18
CA GLY A 88 15.32 3.89 36.04
C GLY A 88 15.94 2.54 35.67
N ILE A 89 15.55 1.93 34.55
CA ILE A 89 16.13 0.68 34.06
C ILE A 89 17.48 1.00 33.42
N LYS A 90 18.56 0.69 34.13
CA LYS A 90 19.93 0.91 33.67
C LYS A 90 20.43 -0.28 32.85
N GLY A 91 21.05 0.01 31.70
CA GLY A 91 21.63 -0.99 30.80
C GLY A 91 20.77 -1.27 29.56
N ALA A 92 21.36 -1.96 28.58
CA ALA A 92 20.68 -2.31 27.35
C ALA A 92 19.76 -3.52 27.56
N LEU A 93 18.54 -3.27 28.05
CA LEU A 93 17.51 -4.31 28.03
C LEU A 93 17.12 -4.57 26.57
N PRO A 94 17.33 -5.78 26.02
CA PRO A 94 16.99 -6.05 24.64
C PRO A 94 15.48 -5.99 24.44
N VAL A 95 15.05 -5.35 23.36
CA VAL A 95 13.66 -5.33 22.90
C VAL A 95 13.50 -6.32 21.77
N PHE A 96 12.45 -7.16 21.82
CA PHE A 96 12.16 -8.12 20.76
C PHE A 96 11.39 -7.44 19.63
N ILE A 97 11.97 -7.43 18.44
CA ILE A 97 11.40 -6.83 17.24
C ILE A 97 11.05 -7.92 16.23
N GLN A 98 9.76 -8.04 15.94
CA GLN A 98 9.27 -8.75 14.78
C GLN A 98 9.13 -7.80 13.60
N ALA A 99 9.76 -8.15 12.49
CA ALA A 99 9.62 -7.47 11.22
C ALA A 99 8.71 -8.29 10.30
N ARG A 100 7.68 -7.65 9.74
CA ARG A 100 6.76 -8.25 8.77
C ARG A 100 6.85 -7.49 7.47
N THR A 101 6.95 -8.17 6.33
CA THR A 101 6.85 -7.51 5.02
C THR A 101 5.54 -6.73 4.92
N SER A 102 5.59 -5.51 4.38
CA SER A 102 4.44 -4.60 4.31
C SER A 102 3.28 -5.22 3.53
N GLU A 103 2.06 -5.10 4.04
CA GLU A 103 0.83 -5.43 3.29
C GLU A 103 0.45 -4.28 2.36
N TRP A 104 0.70 -3.04 2.81
CA TRP A 104 0.40 -1.81 2.09
C TRP A 104 0.85 -1.78 0.61
N ASN A 105 2.02 -2.34 0.27
CA ASN A 105 2.58 -2.31 -1.09
C ASN A 105 2.33 -3.59 -1.91
N LYS A 106 1.52 -4.53 -1.41
CA LYS A 106 1.23 -5.78 -2.13
C LYS A 106 0.12 -5.57 -3.14
N THR A 107 0.36 -6.07 -4.36
CA THR A 107 -0.53 -5.86 -5.51
C THR A 107 -1.27 -7.15 -5.90
N LEU A 108 -2.52 -7.00 -6.32
CA LEU A 108 -3.33 -8.05 -6.92
C LEU A 108 -2.84 -8.39 -8.35
N TYR A 109 -2.51 -7.35 -9.11
CA TYR A 109 -1.94 -7.45 -10.45
C TYR A 109 -0.43 -7.62 -10.39
N ASP A 110 0.09 -8.40 -11.33
CA ASP A 110 1.47 -8.86 -11.40
C ASP A 110 2.03 -9.34 -10.03
N PRO A 111 1.40 -10.37 -9.43
CA PRO A 111 1.67 -10.73 -8.04
C PRO A 111 3.08 -11.31 -7.83
N HIS A 112 3.77 -11.74 -8.88
CA HIS A 112 5.16 -12.19 -8.75
C HIS A 112 6.12 -11.04 -8.40
N VAL A 113 5.77 -9.78 -8.71
CA VAL A 113 6.51 -8.61 -8.22
C VAL A 113 6.48 -8.53 -6.69
N ASN A 114 5.47 -9.10 -6.03
CA ASN A 114 5.43 -9.18 -4.57
C ASN A 114 6.58 -10.03 -3.99
N ILE A 115 7.14 -10.98 -4.75
CA ILE A 115 8.35 -11.73 -4.35
C ILE A 115 9.55 -10.77 -4.24
N LEU A 116 9.71 -9.87 -5.21
CA LEU A 116 10.78 -8.87 -5.22
C LEU A 116 10.63 -7.87 -4.06
N ARG A 117 9.39 -7.41 -3.81
CA ARG A 117 9.07 -6.55 -2.67
C ARG A 117 9.42 -7.24 -1.36
N GLY A 118 8.90 -8.44 -1.13
CA GLY A 118 9.17 -9.21 0.10
C GLY A 118 10.65 -9.53 0.30
N THR A 119 11.42 -9.75 -0.77
CA THR A 119 12.86 -10.01 -0.70
C THR A 119 13.65 -8.80 -0.21
N THR A 120 13.39 -7.63 -0.80
CA THR A 120 14.10 -6.38 -0.42
C THR A 120 13.72 -5.93 0.99
N GLU A 121 12.45 -6.07 1.36
CA GLU A 121 11.93 -5.84 2.71
C GLU A 121 12.62 -6.78 3.74
N ALA A 122 12.60 -8.09 3.50
CA ALA A 122 13.23 -9.06 4.38
C ALA A 122 14.74 -8.83 4.54
N MET A 123 15.41 -8.45 3.45
CA MET A 123 16.84 -8.12 3.48
C MET A 123 17.12 -6.91 4.37
N SER A 124 16.32 -5.83 4.26
CA SER A 124 16.47 -4.66 5.12
C SER A 124 16.28 -4.99 6.60
N ALA A 125 15.27 -5.81 6.95
CA ALA A 125 15.03 -6.27 8.31
C ALA A 125 16.17 -7.14 8.86
N ALA A 126 16.74 -8.02 8.02
CA ALA A 126 17.87 -8.86 8.40
C ALA A 126 19.12 -8.02 8.71
N ILE A 127 19.45 -7.05 7.84
CA ILE A 127 20.58 -6.13 8.03
C ILE A 127 20.40 -5.28 9.29
N ALA A 128 19.16 -4.84 9.56
CA ALA A 128 18.83 -4.05 10.74
C ALA A 128 18.81 -4.88 12.05
N GLY A 129 19.04 -6.19 11.96
CA GLY A 129 19.14 -7.10 13.11
C GLY A 129 17.82 -7.39 13.81
N CYS A 130 16.69 -7.41 13.10
CA CYS A 130 15.40 -7.78 13.69
C CYS A 130 15.40 -9.23 14.18
N ASP A 131 14.74 -9.51 15.31
CA ASP A 131 14.80 -10.80 16.00
C ASP A 131 13.99 -11.89 15.29
N SER A 132 12.87 -11.50 14.66
CA SER A 132 12.08 -12.37 13.80
C SER A 132 11.67 -11.65 12.52
N ILE A 133 11.64 -12.38 11.42
CA ILE A 133 11.25 -11.86 10.10
C ILE A 133 10.12 -12.73 9.59
N SER A 134 9.05 -12.10 9.09
CA SER A 134 7.93 -12.79 8.45
C SER A 134 7.75 -12.22 7.06
N VAL A 135 7.95 -13.07 6.05
CA VAL A 135 7.74 -12.74 4.65
C VAL A 135 6.37 -13.24 4.24
N SER A 136 5.53 -12.33 3.77
CA SER A 136 4.23 -12.65 3.20
C SER A 136 4.42 -13.40 1.89
N HIS A 137 3.58 -14.40 1.66
CA HIS A 137 3.51 -15.07 0.37
C HIS A 137 3.02 -14.10 -0.72
N PHE A 138 3.46 -14.32 -1.95
CA PHE A 138 3.32 -13.35 -3.04
C PHE A 138 1.87 -13.16 -3.51
N ASP A 139 1.01 -14.15 -3.23
CA ASP A 139 -0.42 -14.20 -3.54
C ASP A 139 -1.30 -13.82 -2.34
N SER A 140 -0.73 -13.28 -1.25
CA SER A 140 -1.43 -12.91 -0.01
C SER A 140 -2.60 -11.95 -0.15
N VAL A 141 -2.66 -11.22 -1.26
CA VAL A 141 -3.80 -10.34 -1.56
C VAL A 141 -5.06 -11.13 -1.92
N TYR A 142 -4.92 -12.34 -2.49
CA TYR A 142 -6.06 -13.09 -3.04
C TYR A 142 -6.07 -14.60 -2.70
N SER A 143 -5.21 -15.05 -1.80
CA SER A 143 -5.05 -16.46 -1.47
C SER A 143 -4.61 -16.59 -0.01
N HIS A 144 -4.84 -17.74 0.60
CA HIS A 144 -4.30 -18.09 1.92
C HIS A 144 -2.90 -18.72 1.84
N GLY A 145 -2.34 -18.78 0.63
CA GLY A 145 -1.08 -19.46 0.33
C GLY A 145 -1.29 -20.96 0.09
N ASP A 146 -0.73 -21.44 -1.01
CA ASP A 146 -0.51 -22.86 -1.29
C ASP A 146 0.91 -23.29 -0.90
N GLU A 147 1.23 -24.58 -1.08
CA GLU A 147 2.58 -25.09 -0.78
C GLU A 147 3.67 -24.33 -1.54
N PHE A 148 3.41 -23.95 -2.79
CA PHE A 148 4.38 -23.25 -3.63
C PHE A 148 4.69 -21.84 -3.11
N SER A 149 3.66 -21.02 -2.90
CA SER A 149 3.77 -19.65 -2.43
C SER A 149 4.36 -19.54 -1.02
N LEU A 150 3.96 -20.44 -0.11
CA LEU A 150 4.54 -20.54 1.23
C LEU A 150 6.02 -20.97 1.17
N ARG A 151 6.37 -21.90 0.27
CA ARG A 151 7.77 -22.31 0.04
C ARG A 151 8.62 -21.14 -0.43
N ILE A 152 8.13 -20.31 -1.35
CA ILE A 152 8.86 -19.12 -1.81
C ILE A 152 9.11 -18.15 -0.65
N ALA A 153 8.08 -17.81 0.12
CA ALA A 153 8.19 -16.90 1.26
C ALA A 153 9.21 -17.37 2.32
N ARG A 154 9.18 -18.67 2.66
CA ARG A 154 10.16 -19.29 3.57
C ARG A 154 11.57 -19.29 2.96
N ASN A 155 11.70 -19.69 1.69
CA ASN A 155 12.99 -19.82 1.04
C ASN A 155 13.69 -18.47 0.84
N THR A 156 12.97 -17.37 0.65
CA THR A 156 13.56 -16.02 0.68
C THR A 156 14.41 -15.81 1.94
N GLN A 157 13.89 -16.20 3.11
CA GLN A 157 14.62 -16.06 4.38
C GLN A 157 15.81 -17.03 4.47
N HIS A 158 15.66 -18.26 3.97
CA HIS A 158 16.77 -19.22 3.90
C HIS A 158 17.91 -18.72 3.01
N LEU A 159 17.60 -18.17 1.84
CA LEU A 159 18.60 -17.60 0.93
C LEU A 159 19.38 -16.46 1.60
N LEU A 160 18.67 -15.54 2.26
CA LEU A 160 19.30 -14.42 2.98
C LEU A 160 20.26 -14.90 4.09
N LYS A 161 19.90 -16.00 4.78
CA LYS A 161 20.70 -16.56 5.86
C LYS A 161 21.86 -17.44 5.38
N HIS A 162 21.60 -18.35 4.44
CA HIS A 162 22.51 -19.43 4.09
C HIS A 162 23.37 -19.14 2.85
N GLU A 163 22.93 -18.25 1.95
CA GLU A 163 23.66 -17.93 0.72
C GLU A 163 24.13 -16.47 0.70
N SER A 164 23.32 -15.53 1.20
CA SER A 164 23.74 -14.12 1.34
C SER A 164 24.50 -13.84 2.64
N TYR A 165 24.50 -14.78 3.58
CA TYR A 165 25.26 -14.73 4.83
C TYR A 165 25.01 -13.47 5.69
N LEU A 166 23.79 -12.90 5.62
CA LEU A 166 23.45 -11.67 6.35
C LEU A 166 23.42 -11.84 7.88
N ASN A 167 23.60 -13.06 8.38
CA ASN A 167 23.70 -13.38 9.80
C ASN A 167 25.14 -13.48 10.33
N ARG A 168 26.17 -13.20 9.51
CA ARG A 168 27.58 -13.38 9.91
C ARG A 168 28.17 -12.19 10.66
N VAL A 169 27.72 -10.98 10.36
CA VAL A 169 28.22 -9.74 10.96
C VAL A 169 27.08 -9.07 11.70
N LYS A 170 27.34 -8.65 12.95
CA LYS A 170 26.37 -7.86 13.72
C LYS A 170 26.37 -6.42 13.18
N ASP A 171 25.19 -5.92 12.83
CA ASP A 171 24.97 -4.59 12.23
C ASP A 171 26.01 -4.25 11.14
N PRO A 172 25.96 -4.90 9.97
CA PRO A 172 26.90 -4.61 8.88
C PRO A 172 26.74 -3.19 8.31
N SER A 173 25.71 -2.44 8.73
CA SER A 173 25.45 -1.07 8.31
C SER A 173 26.13 -0.01 9.19
N ALA A 174 26.66 -0.41 10.35
CA ALA A 174 27.35 0.49 11.27
C ALA A 174 28.52 1.21 10.61
N GLY A 175 28.63 2.52 10.86
CA GLY A 175 29.66 3.38 10.29
C GLY A 175 29.37 3.91 8.89
N SER A 176 28.27 3.48 8.24
CA SER A 176 27.81 4.11 7.00
C SER A 176 27.29 5.51 7.27
N TYR A 177 27.99 6.54 6.82
CA TYR A 177 27.60 7.95 7.02
C TYR A 177 26.13 8.21 6.67
N TYR A 178 25.64 7.64 5.56
CA TYR A 178 24.26 7.80 5.14
C TYR A 178 23.26 7.18 6.13
N ILE A 179 23.50 5.94 6.57
CA ILE A 179 22.59 5.22 7.45
C ILE A 179 22.62 5.80 8.86
N GLU A 180 23.79 6.21 9.37
CA GLU A 180 23.90 6.89 10.67
C GLU A 180 23.10 8.20 10.69
N ASN A 181 23.34 9.09 9.72
CA ASN A 181 22.62 10.35 9.62
C ASN A 181 21.10 10.15 9.38
N LEU A 182 20.71 9.09 8.65
CA LEU A 182 19.29 8.76 8.47
C LEU A 182 18.67 8.24 9.76
N THR A 183 19.40 7.42 10.53
CA THR A 183 18.99 6.94 11.86
C THR A 183 18.76 8.11 12.80
N ASP A 184 19.68 9.07 12.87
CA ASP A 184 19.58 10.24 13.74
C ASP A 184 18.37 11.11 13.38
N LYS A 185 18.22 11.47 12.10
CA LYS A 185 17.08 12.27 11.63
C LYS A 185 15.74 11.59 11.87
N LEU A 186 15.69 10.28 11.67
CA LEU A 186 14.48 9.51 11.91
C LEU A 186 14.17 9.43 13.41
N ALA A 187 15.19 9.27 14.25
CA ALA A 187 15.04 9.27 15.71
C ALA A 187 14.52 10.62 16.23
N GLU A 188 15.09 11.73 15.78
CA GLU A 188 14.63 13.08 16.13
C GLU A 188 13.18 13.32 15.73
N SER A 189 12.80 12.92 14.50
CA SER A 189 11.45 13.10 13.99
C SER A 189 10.43 12.24 14.75
N ALA A 190 10.77 10.96 15.00
CA ALA A 190 9.92 10.06 15.76
C ALA A 190 9.76 10.51 17.22
N TRP A 191 10.83 11.03 17.83
CA TRP A 191 10.77 11.55 19.19
C TRP A 191 9.84 12.75 19.33
N LYS A 192 9.81 13.64 18.33
CA LYS A 192 8.84 14.76 18.30
C LYS A 192 7.40 14.26 18.24
N VAL A 193 7.11 13.25 17.43
CA VAL A 193 5.77 12.63 17.38
C VAL A 193 5.40 12.01 18.72
N PHE A 194 6.33 11.27 19.35
CA PHE A 194 6.14 10.70 20.69
C PHE A 194 5.82 11.81 21.71
N GLN A 195 6.64 12.87 21.77
CA GLN A 195 6.44 13.98 22.71
C GLN A 195 5.10 14.70 22.49
N ASP A 196 4.68 14.91 21.25
CA ASP A 196 3.38 15.53 20.95
C ASP A 196 2.22 14.66 21.47
N ILE A 197 2.30 13.33 21.34
CA ILE A 197 1.32 12.40 21.93
C ILE A 197 1.34 12.47 23.46
N GLU A 198 2.52 12.49 24.08
CA GLU A 198 2.65 12.61 25.54
C GLU A 198 2.05 13.93 26.07
N THR A 199 2.21 15.05 25.34
CA THR A 199 1.61 16.34 25.73
C THR A 199 0.07 16.32 25.71
N LYS A 200 -0.53 15.36 25.00
CA LYS A 200 -1.98 15.12 24.95
C LYS A 200 -2.46 14.14 26.02
N GLY A 201 -1.61 13.80 26.99
CA GLY A 201 -1.94 12.89 28.08
C GLY A 201 -1.69 11.42 27.78
N GLY A 202 -0.87 11.11 26.77
CA GLY A 202 -0.47 9.74 26.43
C GLY A 202 -1.27 9.13 25.27
N PHE A 203 -0.97 7.88 24.96
CA PHE A 203 -1.51 7.19 23.79
C PHE A 203 -3.02 6.99 23.86
N ILE A 204 -3.55 6.54 25.00
CA ILE A 204 -5.00 6.29 25.15
C ILE A 204 -5.80 7.58 25.05
N ALA A 205 -5.33 8.65 25.69
CA ALA A 205 -5.99 9.96 25.63
C ALA A 205 -6.01 10.49 24.18
N ALA A 206 -4.86 10.48 23.50
CA ALA A 206 -4.75 10.88 22.10
C ALA A 206 -5.63 10.04 21.16
N LEU A 207 -5.80 8.74 21.46
CA LEU A 207 -6.66 7.85 20.68
C LEU A 207 -8.15 8.15 20.89
N LYS A 208 -8.57 8.47 22.12
CA LYS A 208 -9.95 8.88 22.45
C LYS A 208 -10.32 10.22 21.83
N GLU A 209 -9.37 11.16 21.81
CA GLU A 209 -9.54 12.48 21.19
C GLU A 209 -9.50 12.42 19.64
N GLY A 210 -9.16 11.28 19.05
CA GLY A 210 -9.09 11.11 17.60
C GLY A 210 -7.80 11.64 16.95
N TYR A 211 -6.80 12.02 17.75
CA TYR A 211 -5.55 12.59 17.24
C TYR A 211 -4.77 11.61 16.39
N ILE A 212 -4.61 10.36 16.86
CA ILE A 212 -3.89 9.30 16.13
C ILE A 212 -4.55 9.03 14.77
N GLN A 213 -5.89 8.97 14.75
CA GLN A 213 -6.68 8.77 13.54
C GLN A 213 -6.49 9.93 12.56
N SER A 214 -6.54 11.18 13.04
CA SER A 214 -6.32 12.36 12.21
C SER A 214 -4.91 12.38 11.61
N LEU A 215 -3.90 12.03 12.40
CA LEU A 215 -2.51 11.96 11.96
C LEU A 215 -2.32 10.90 10.86
N LEU A 216 -2.86 9.70 11.05
CA LEU A 216 -2.81 8.64 10.04
C LEU A 216 -3.57 9.04 8.77
N GLN A 217 -4.72 9.70 8.92
CA GLN A 217 -5.54 10.15 7.79
C GLN A 217 -4.82 11.19 6.93
N SER A 218 -4.02 12.10 7.50
CA SER A 218 -3.24 13.05 6.70
C SER A 218 -2.17 12.36 5.85
N PHE A 219 -1.45 11.38 6.42
CA PHE A 219 -0.50 10.59 5.65
C PHE A 219 -1.18 9.75 4.57
N LYS A 220 -2.31 9.12 4.90
CA LYS A 220 -3.12 8.36 3.95
C LYS A 220 -3.53 9.22 2.76
N ALA A 221 -4.03 10.43 2.99
CA ALA A 221 -4.45 11.34 1.93
C ALA A 221 -3.28 11.75 1.03
N GLU A 222 -2.11 12.07 1.61
CA GLU A 222 -0.92 12.41 0.84
C GLU A 222 -0.42 11.25 -0.01
N ARG A 223 -0.33 10.04 0.57
CA ARG A 223 0.11 8.85 -0.16
C ARG A 223 -0.88 8.46 -1.26
N ALA A 224 -2.19 8.55 -1.00
CA ALA A 224 -3.21 8.31 -2.03
C ALA A 224 -3.02 9.26 -3.23
N LYS A 225 -2.76 10.55 -2.99
CA LYS A 225 -2.44 11.52 -4.05
C LYS A 225 -1.15 11.18 -4.79
N ASN A 226 -0.11 10.75 -4.08
CA ASN A 226 1.17 10.36 -4.69
C ASN A 226 1.04 9.11 -5.55
N VAL A 227 0.27 8.10 -5.11
CA VAL A 227 -0.04 6.91 -5.90
C VAL A 227 -0.86 7.27 -7.14
N ALA A 228 -1.90 8.10 -6.98
CA ALA A 228 -2.79 8.55 -8.05
C ALA A 228 -2.04 9.30 -9.17
N SER A 229 -1.07 10.15 -8.79
CA SER A 229 -0.24 10.92 -9.73
C SER A 229 1.09 10.23 -10.12
N ARG A 230 1.29 8.95 -9.77
CA ARG A 230 2.51 8.17 -10.03
C ARG A 230 3.80 8.76 -9.44
N LYS A 231 3.71 9.61 -8.42
CA LYS A 231 4.87 9.96 -7.59
C LYS A 231 5.31 8.77 -6.74
N GLU A 232 4.35 7.96 -6.30
CA GLU A 232 4.61 6.67 -5.67
C GLU A 232 4.24 5.55 -6.66
N ILE A 233 5.23 4.76 -7.04
CA ILE A 233 5.15 3.79 -8.14
C ILE A 233 4.89 2.39 -7.61
N LEU A 234 3.86 1.75 -8.13
CA LEU A 234 3.49 0.35 -7.94
C LEU A 234 3.63 -0.37 -9.28
N LEU A 235 4.83 -0.90 -9.52
CA LEU A 235 5.15 -1.65 -10.73
C LEU A 235 4.14 -2.79 -10.96
N GLY A 236 3.69 -2.95 -12.21
CA GLY A 236 2.66 -3.92 -12.60
C GLY A 236 1.23 -3.45 -12.36
N THR A 237 1.03 -2.33 -11.63
CA THR A 237 -0.28 -1.77 -11.31
C THR A 237 -0.47 -0.36 -11.88
N ASN A 238 0.10 0.67 -11.23
CA ASN A 238 -0.05 2.06 -11.68
C ASN A 238 1.05 2.47 -12.67
N GLN A 239 2.03 1.61 -12.93
CA GLN A 239 3.13 1.83 -13.86
C GLN A 239 3.53 0.48 -14.47
N TYR A 240 3.70 0.44 -15.80
CA TYR A 240 4.00 -0.78 -16.56
C TYR A 240 3.11 -1.99 -16.23
N PRO A 241 1.77 -1.86 -16.25
CA PRO A 241 0.88 -2.99 -16.06
C PRO A 241 0.94 -3.97 -17.23
N ILE A 242 0.72 -5.26 -16.95
CA ILE A 242 0.62 -6.30 -17.98
C ILE A 242 -0.70 -6.14 -18.73
N LEU A 243 -0.66 -5.78 -20.01
CA LEU A 243 -1.82 -5.40 -20.84
C LEU A 243 -2.97 -6.42 -20.88
N LYS A 244 -2.66 -7.72 -20.85
CA LYS A 244 -3.64 -8.81 -20.99
C LYS A 244 -3.89 -9.58 -19.69
N GLU A 245 -3.37 -9.09 -18.57
CA GLU A 245 -3.61 -9.73 -17.28
C GLU A 245 -5.01 -9.41 -16.77
N GLU A 246 -5.72 -10.46 -16.37
CA GLU A 246 -7.00 -10.42 -15.65
C GLU A 246 -6.84 -11.02 -14.25
N SER A 247 -7.51 -10.45 -13.27
CA SER A 247 -7.42 -10.88 -11.86
C SER A 247 -8.77 -11.19 -11.21
N LEU A 248 -9.90 -10.92 -11.87
CA LEU A 248 -11.23 -11.13 -11.29
C LEU A 248 -11.46 -12.57 -10.79
N SER A 249 -10.99 -13.57 -11.53
CA SER A 249 -11.11 -14.99 -11.16
C SER A 249 -10.27 -15.40 -9.94
N ARG A 250 -9.28 -14.60 -9.55
CA ARG A 250 -8.47 -14.83 -8.34
C ARG A 250 -9.27 -14.54 -7.07
N LEU A 251 -10.09 -13.49 -7.08
CA LEU A 251 -10.86 -13.02 -5.92
C LEU A 251 -12.07 -13.92 -5.60
N GLU A 252 -12.68 -14.55 -6.60
CA GLU A 252 -13.85 -15.42 -6.42
C GLU A 252 -13.56 -16.63 -5.50
N LYS A 253 -12.29 -16.99 -5.27
CA LYS A 253 -11.87 -18.16 -4.49
C LYS A 253 -11.86 -17.98 -2.96
N ILE A 254 -12.03 -16.76 -2.44
CA ILE A 254 -11.79 -16.42 -1.02
C ILE A 254 -13.10 -16.28 -0.20
N SER A 255 -14.26 -16.49 -0.82
CA SER A 255 -15.51 -15.83 -0.45
C SER A 255 -16.22 -16.25 0.84
N LYS A 256 -15.59 -16.94 1.80
CA LYS A 256 -16.24 -17.26 3.08
C LYS A 256 -15.50 -16.61 4.26
N PRO A 257 -16.02 -15.48 4.80
CA PRO A 257 -15.51 -14.96 6.06
C PRO A 257 -15.65 -16.04 7.14
N LEU A 258 -14.60 -16.21 7.93
CA LEU A 258 -14.63 -17.06 9.12
C LEU A 258 -15.70 -16.51 10.07
N SER A 259 -16.72 -17.32 10.36
CA SER A 259 -17.71 -17.02 11.39
C SER A 259 -17.39 -17.85 12.63
N LEU A 260 -17.36 -17.18 13.78
CA LEU A 260 -17.19 -17.86 15.06
C LEU A 260 -18.54 -18.44 15.48
N LYS A 261 -18.55 -19.73 15.82
CA LYS A 261 -19.71 -20.36 16.43
C LYS A 261 -19.92 -19.79 17.84
N THR A 262 -21.17 -19.55 18.19
CA THR A 262 -21.61 -19.11 19.51
C THR A 262 -22.70 -20.05 20.01
N SER A 263 -22.74 -20.29 21.31
CA SER A 263 -23.80 -21.02 22.00
C SER A 263 -24.64 -20.11 22.91
N GLY A 264 -24.21 -18.86 23.11
CA GLY A 264 -24.88 -17.88 23.98
C GLY A 264 -24.64 -18.11 25.47
N LYS A 265 -23.73 -19.04 25.83
CA LYS A 265 -23.34 -19.29 27.22
C LYS A 265 -22.40 -18.18 27.69
N ALA A 266 -22.69 -17.59 28.85
CA ALA A 266 -21.74 -16.71 29.51
C ALA A 266 -20.54 -17.52 30.00
N VAL A 267 -19.33 -17.06 29.66
CA VAL A 267 -18.07 -17.67 30.08
C VAL A 267 -17.37 -16.71 31.03
N SER A 268 -16.84 -17.24 32.14
CA SER A 268 -16.03 -16.43 33.06
C SER A 268 -14.66 -16.14 32.45
N THR A 269 -14.31 -14.88 32.29
CA THR A 269 -13.11 -14.40 31.57
C THR A 269 -12.16 -13.59 32.47
N GLU A 270 -12.36 -13.65 33.78
CA GLU A 270 -11.66 -12.84 34.79
C GLU A 270 -10.16 -13.17 34.95
N SER A 271 -9.70 -14.34 34.48
CA SER A 271 -8.30 -14.73 34.49
C SER A 271 -7.97 -15.73 33.39
N ILE A 272 -6.69 -15.82 33.03
CA ILE A 272 -6.18 -16.82 32.07
C ILE A 272 -6.51 -18.24 32.52
N GLN A 273 -6.45 -18.53 33.82
CA GLN A 273 -6.77 -19.85 34.37
C GLN A 273 -8.23 -20.25 34.08
N LYS A 274 -9.18 -19.35 34.39
CA LYS A 274 -10.60 -19.60 34.10
C LYS A 274 -10.89 -19.70 32.60
N LEU A 275 -10.15 -18.95 31.77
CA LEU A 275 -10.22 -19.09 30.31
C LEU A 275 -9.74 -20.48 29.84
N SER A 276 -8.65 -20.99 30.39
CA SER A 276 -8.14 -22.34 30.10
C SER A 276 -9.17 -23.39 30.48
N GLU A 277 -9.70 -23.33 31.71
CA GLU A 277 -10.73 -24.25 32.21
C GLU A 277 -12.00 -24.21 31.34
N ALA A 278 -12.41 -23.01 30.91
CA ALA A 278 -13.56 -22.87 30.01
C ALA A 278 -13.31 -23.54 28.65
N LEU A 279 -12.14 -23.34 28.04
CA LEU A 279 -11.77 -23.99 26.78
C LEU A 279 -11.69 -25.51 26.93
N GLU A 280 -11.08 -26.00 28.01
CA GLU A 280 -11.00 -27.44 28.32
C GLU A 280 -12.39 -28.07 28.53
N SER A 281 -13.33 -27.30 29.10
CA SER A 281 -14.74 -27.72 29.25
C SER A 281 -15.58 -27.63 27.96
N GLY A 282 -14.97 -27.25 26.84
CA GLY A 282 -15.62 -27.18 25.53
C GLY A 282 -16.34 -25.86 25.24
N ALA A 283 -16.01 -24.77 25.94
CA ALA A 283 -16.53 -23.45 25.61
C ALA A 283 -16.12 -23.03 24.19
N LEU A 284 -17.05 -22.40 23.45
CA LEU A 284 -16.77 -21.90 22.11
C LEU A 284 -16.04 -20.56 22.19
N LEU A 285 -15.10 -20.34 21.26
CA LEU A 285 -14.35 -19.08 21.17
C LEU A 285 -15.28 -17.86 21.01
N GLY A 286 -16.39 -18.00 20.27
CA GLY A 286 -17.37 -16.93 20.10
C GLY A 286 -18.01 -16.49 21.42
N ASP A 287 -18.30 -17.43 22.32
CA ASP A 287 -18.90 -17.15 23.64
C ASP A 287 -17.90 -16.47 24.58
N ILE A 288 -16.62 -16.90 24.51
CA ILE A 288 -15.52 -16.27 25.25
C ILE A 288 -15.34 -14.82 24.81
N LEU A 289 -15.31 -14.54 23.50
CA LEU A 289 -15.14 -13.18 22.99
C LEU A 289 -16.31 -12.27 23.39
N GLN A 290 -17.56 -12.75 23.28
CA GLN A 290 -18.73 -11.99 23.71
C GLN A 290 -18.71 -11.68 25.21
N SER A 291 -18.21 -12.62 26.02
CA SER A 291 -18.12 -12.44 27.48
C SER A 291 -16.94 -11.57 27.91
N SER A 292 -15.83 -11.60 27.16
CA SER A 292 -14.59 -10.86 27.46
C SER A 292 -14.63 -9.41 27.00
N PHE A 293 -15.26 -9.14 25.85
CA PHE A 293 -15.25 -7.82 25.23
C PHE A 293 -16.67 -7.26 25.19
N LYS A 294 -17.05 -6.50 26.24
CA LYS A 294 -18.25 -5.67 26.19
C LYS A 294 -17.94 -4.46 25.30
N LYS A 295 -18.72 -4.30 24.22
CA LYS A 295 -18.67 -3.11 23.38
C LYS A 295 -19.03 -1.90 24.26
N THR A 296 -18.06 -1.03 24.52
CA THR A 296 -18.28 0.21 25.28
C THR A 296 -19.00 1.24 24.42
N GLU A 297 -19.81 2.12 25.03
CA GLU A 297 -20.50 3.21 24.33
C GLU A 297 -19.54 4.34 23.89
N GLU A 298 -18.38 4.48 24.54
CA GLU A 298 -17.27 5.32 24.07
C GLU A 298 -16.67 4.71 22.80
N GLY A 299 -17.19 5.09 21.64
CA GLY A 299 -16.75 4.60 20.35
C GLY A 299 -15.48 5.31 19.87
N ILE A 300 -14.32 4.65 19.99
CA ILE A 300 -13.10 5.07 19.29
C ILE A 300 -13.23 4.67 17.82
N GLN A 301 -13.04 5.60 16.89
CA GLN A 301 -13.01 5.28 15.46
C GLN A 301 -11.83 4.32 15.18
N PRO A 302 -12.10 3.13 14.58
CA PRO A 302 -11.03 2.20 14.26
C PRO A 302 -10.07 2.75 13.22
N VAL A 303 -8.78 2.49 13.43
CA VAL A 303 -7.75 2.71 12.41
C VAL A 303 -8.00 1.73 11.26
N THR A 304 -8.08 2.24 10.03
CA THR A 304 -8.37 1.44 8.84
C THR A 304 -7.10 1.25 8.03
N VAL A 305 -6.63 0.00 7.94
CA VAL A 305 -5.55 -0.40 7.05
C VAL A 305 -6.02 -0.42 5.60
N PHE A 306 -5.11 -0.18 4.66
CA PHE A 306 -5.40 -0.21 3.23
C PHE A 306 -4.13 -0.54 2.43
N ARG A 307 -4.28 -1.02 1.20
CA ARG A 307 -3.17 -1.16 0.25
C ARG A 307 -3.14 0.00 -0.73
N ALA A 308 -1.92 0.40 -1.07
CA ALA A 308 -1.63 1.44 -2.04
C ALA A 308 -2.32 1.22 -3.39
N SER A 309 -2.37 -0.04 -3.83
CA SER A 309 -2.89 -0.41 -5.15
C SER A 309 -4.40 -0.52 -5.22
N GLU A 310 -5.13 -0.51 -4.09
CA GLU A 310 -6.58 -0.79 -4.05
C GLU A 310 -7.38 0.05 -5.02
N ALA A 311 -7.09 1.35 -5.13
CA ALA A 311 -7.84 2.24 -6.00
C ALA A 311 -7.61 1.93 -7.50
N PHE A 312 -6.36 1.61 -7.89
CA PHE A 312 -6.04 1.18 -9.25
C PHE A 312 -6.59 -0.22 -9.55
N GLU A 313 -6.55 -1.11 -8.56
CA GLU A 313 -7.15 -2.43 -8.68
C GLU A 313 -8.67 -2.35 -8.87
N ALA A 314 -9.34 -1.46 -8.14
CA ALA A 314 -10.79 -1.28 -8.22
C ALA A 314 -11.22 -0.81 -9.61
N ILE A 315 -10.54 0.18 -10.21
CA ILE A 315 -10.85 0.62 -11.58
C ILE A 315 -10.58 -0.51 -12.58
N ARG A 316 -9.49 -1.25 -12.44
CA ARG A 316 -9.14 -2.30 -13.38
C ARG A 316 -10.09 -3.49 -13.32
N LEU A 317 -10.48 -3.89 -12.11
CA LEU A 317 -11.52 -4.89 -11.87
C LEU A 317 -12.88 -4.45 -12.43
N ALA A 318 -13.22 -3.17 -12.33
CA ALA A 318 -14.46 -2.65 -12.94
C ALA A 318 -14.45 -2.78 -14.47
N THR A 319 -13.31 -2.51 -15.12
CA THR A 319 -13.14 -2.75 -16.56
C THR A 319 -13.25 -4.23 -16.92
N GLU A 320 -12.63 -5.12 -16.14
CA GLU A 320 -12.74 -6.57 -16.36
C GLU A 320 -14.19 -7.06 -16.22
N LYS A 321 -14.90 -6.63 -15.18
CA LYS A 321 -16.33 -6.92 -14.99
C LYS A 321 -17.16 -6.45 -16.19
N TYR A 322 -16.93 -5.22 -16.63
CA TYR A 322 -17.60 -4.67 -17.82
C TYR A 322 -17.30 -5.50 -19.07
N GLY A 323 -16.04 -5.86 -19.29
CA GLY A 323 -15.62 -6.69 -20.42
C GLY A 323 -16.31 -8.06 -20.43
N LYS A 324 -16.41 -8.72 -19.28
CA LYS A 324 -17.16 -9.99 -19.15
C LYS A 324 -18.66 -9.82 -19.47
N GLN A 325 -19.27 -8.71 -19.08
CA GLN A 325 -20.70 -8.45 -19.32
C GLN A 325 -21.02 -8.06 -20.76
N LYS A 326 -20.14 -7.28 -21.42
CA LYS A 326 -20.35 -6.73 -22.77
C LYS A 326 -19.65 -7.51 -23.87
N GLY A 327 -18.84 -8.51 -23.53
CA GLY A 327 -18.11 -9.37 -24.46
C GLY A 327 -16.72 -8.83 -24.88
N ALA A 328 -16.41 -7.56 -24.58
CA ALA A 328 -15.09 -6.97 -24.79
C ALA A 328 -14.84 -5.80 -23.83
N SER A 329 -13.60 -5.67 -23.36
CA SER A 329 -13.15 -4.49 -22.62
C SER A 329 -13.11 -3.26 -23.53
N PRO A 330 -13.39 -2.06 -22.98
CA PRO A 330 -13.25 -0.80 -23.71
C PRO A 330 -11.83 -0.65 -24.24
N SER A 331 -11.72 0.04 -25.37
CA SER A 331 -10.50 0.15 -26.14
C SER A 331 -10.08 1.59 -26.43
N VAL A 332 -8.77 1.77 -26.53
CA VAL A 332 -8.12 3.05 -26.79
C VAL A 332 -7.31 2.93 -28.07
N PHE A 333 -7.63 3.79 -29.03
CA PHE A 333 -6.92 3.90 -30.30
C PHE A 333 -5.79 4.91 -30.17
N LEU A 334 -4.54 4.45 -30.31
CA LEU A 334 -3.37 5.32 -30.32
C LEU A 334 -3.00 5.64 -31.77
N ALA A 335 -3.04 6.91 -32.13
CA ALA A 335 -2.71 7.38 -33.48
C ALA A 335 -1.37 8.13 -33.45
N GLY A 336 -0.32 7.47 -33.93
CA GLY A 336 1.02 8.05 -34.07
C GLY A 336 1.21 8.78 -35.39
N PHE A 337 1.78 9.98 -35.36
CA PHE A 337 2.16 10.73 -36.57
C PHE A 337 3.37 11.63 -36.31
N GLY A 338 3.98 12.14 -37.38
CA GLY A 338 5.14 13.03 -37.27
C GLY A 338 6.41 12.29 -36.82
N ASN A 339 7.20 12.94 -35.97
CA ASN A 339 8.49 12.45 -35.51
C ASN A 339 8.43 11.02 -34.92
N LEU A 340 9.28 10.11 -35.46
CA LEU A 340 9.30 8.70 -35.10
C LEU A 340 9.58 8.45 -33.60
N ALA A 341 10.56 9.16 -33.02
CA ALA A 341 10.93 8.96 -31.63
C ALA A 341 9.82 9.45 -30.70
N MET A 342 9.23 10.60 -31.01
CA MET A 342 8.18 11.21 -30.18
C MET A 342 6.87 10.42 -30.24
N ARG A 343 6.43 9.98 -31.42
CA ARG A 343 5.21 9.18 -31.55
C ARG A 343 5.32 7.83 -30.83
N ILE A 344 6.49 7.16 -30.87
CA ILE A 344 6.74 5.93 -30.11
C ILE A 344 6.71 6.21 -28.60
N ALA A 345 7.37 7.29 -28.15
CA ALA A 345 7.41 7.64 -26.73
C ALA A 345 6.01 7.97 -26.18
N ARG A 346 5.20 8.74 -26.93
CA ARG A 346 3.82 9.08 -26.55
C ARG A 346 2.87 7.90 -26.64
N ALA A 347 3.00 7.04 -27.64
CA ALA A 347 2.23 5.80 -27.72
C ALA A 347 2.55 4.87 -26.54
N THR A 348 3.83 4.69 -26.22
CA THR A 348 4.26 3.89 -25.06
C THR A 348 3.75 4.48 -23.75
N PHE A 349 3.85 5.81 -23.57
CA PHE A 349 3.30 6.49 -22.40
C PHE A 349 1.79 6.26 -22.28
N SER A 350 1.04 6.48 -23.37
CA SER A 350 -0.43 6.36 -23.40
C SER A 350 -0.89 4.91 -23.19
N SER A 351 -0.21 3.95 -23.80
CA SER A 351 -0.44 2.52 -23.59
C SER A 351 -0.30 2.18 -22.10
N ASN A 352 0.81 2.55 -21.47
CA ASN A 352 1.01 2.37 -20.03
C ASN A 352 0.03 3.18 -19.16
N PHE A 353 -0.49 4.30 -19.65
CA PHE A 353 -1.47 5.13 -18.96
C PHE A 353 -2.82 4.42 -18.86
N PHE A 354 -3.39 4.05 -20.01
CA PHE A 354 -4.73 3.43 -20.07
C PHE A 354 -4.71 1.96 -19.63
N ALA A 355 -3.61 1.25 -19.80
CA ALA A 355 -3.50 -0.13 -19.33
C ALA A 355 -3.62 -0.25 -17.79
N CYS A 356 -3.39 0.82 -17.02
CA CYS A 356 -3.60 0.82 -15.56
C CYS A 356 -5.06 0.57 -15.17
N ALA A 357 -6.01 0.93 -16.04
CA ALA A 357 -7.43 0.65 -15.85
C ALA A 357 -7.89 -0.55 -16.70
N GLY A 358 -7.00 -1.31 -17.33
CA GLY A 358 -7.35 -2.52 -18.10
C GLY A 358 -7.98 -2.25 -19.47
N TYR A 359 -7.82 -1.04 -20.02
CA TYR A 359 -8.28 -0.76 -21.39
C TYR A 359 -7.47 -1.57 -22.42
N ARG A 360 -8.16 -2.04 -23.47
CA ARG A 360 -7.52 -2.70 -24.61
C ARG A 360 -6.86 -1.67 -25.52
N ILE A 361 -5.57 -1.81 -25.76
CA ILE A 361 -4.80 -0.85 -26.55
C ILE A 361 -4.75 -1.26 -28.02
N LEU A 362 -5.12 -0.34 -28.91
CA LEU A 362 -4.98 -0.45 -30.36
C LEU A 362 -3.89 0.53 -30.82
N ASP A 363 -2.66 0.04 -30.92
CA ASP A 363 -1.51 0.88 -31.28
C ASP A 363 -1.33 0.97 -32.80
N ASN A 364 -1.45 2.18 -33.34
CA ASN A 364 -1.36 2.48 -34.76
C ASN A 364 -0.31 3.59 -34.96
N PRO A 365 0.97 3.22 -35.16
CA PRO A 365 2.08 4.14 -34.90
C PRO A 365 2.39 5.12 -36.03
N ALA A 366 1.76 5.00 -37.21
CA ALA A 366 2.15 5.79 -38.37
C ALA A 366 0.96 6.20 -39.24
N PHE A 367 0.62 7.48 -39.17
CA PHE A 367 -0.28 8.17 -40.10
C PHE A 367 0.41 9.41 -40.67
N ASN A 368 0.01 9.78 -41.89
CA ASN A 368 0.51 10.96 -42.59
C ASN A 368 -0.58 12.03 -42.79
N GLN A 369 -1.87 11.64 -42.76
CA GLN A 369 -2.99 12.55 -42.99
C GLN A 369 -4.04 12.43 -41.87
N ALA A 370 -4.69 13.56 -41.58
CA ALA A 370 -5.76 13.62 -40.57
C ALA A 370 -7.00 12.79 -40.95
N SER A 371 -7.32 12.71 -42.25
CA SER A 371 -8.40 11.87 -42.79
C SER A 371 -8.19 10.39 -42.48
N ASP A 372 -6.96 9.90 -42.66
CA ASP A 372 -6.61 8.49 -42.43
C ASP A 372 -6.76 8.12 -40.96
N ILE A 373 -6.35 9.02 -40.05
CA ILE A 373 -6.53 8.84 -38.60
C ILE A 373 -8.01 8.74 -38.25
N ALA A 374 -8.82 9.70 -38.73
CA ALA A 374 -10.24 9.75 -38.43
C ALA A 374 -10.97 8.51 -38.97
N GLU A 375 -10.69 8.09 -40.20
CA GLU A 375 -11.29 6.89 -40.80
C GLU A 375 -10.88 5.62 -40.05
N ALA A 376 -9.59 5.45 -39.75
CA ALA A 376 -9.09 4.29 -39.03
C ALA A 376 -9.67 4.20 -37.61
N TYR A 377 -9.76 5.33 -36.89
CA TYR A 377 -10.38 5.39 -35.57
C TYR A 377 -11.86 4.98 -35.63
N LEU A 378 -12.64 5.56 -36.55
CA LEU A 378 -14.06 5.26 -36.67
C LEU A 378 -14.31 3.79 -37.05
N LYS A 379 -13.48 3.23 -37.94
CA LYS A 379 -13.54 1.80 -38.32
C LYS A 379 -13.16 0.88 -37.17
N SER A 380 -12.26 1.30 -36.28
CA SER A 380 -11.80 0.48 -35.15
C SER A 380 -12.88 0.21 -34.11
N GLY A 381 -13.91 1.07 -34.05
CA GLY A 381 -14.95 1.01 -33.01
C GLY A 381 -14.48 1.44 -31.62
N ALA A 382 -13.24 1.91 -31.46
CA ALA A 382 -12.70 2.30 -30.17
C ALA A 382 -13.48 3.44 -29.50
N GLU A 383 -13.53 3.39 -28.18
CA GLU A 383 -14.23 4.35 -27.35
C GLU A 383 -13.44 5.66 -27.23
N ILE A 384 -12.11 5.56 -27.17
CA ILE A 384 -11.19 6.67 -26.93
C ILE A 384 -10.16 6.76 -28.07
N LEU A 385 -9.88 7.98 -28.53
CA LEU A 385 -8.80 8.29 -29.47
C LEU A 385 -7.72 9.10 -28.74
N VAL A 386 -6.46 8.66 -28.86
CA VAL A 386 -5.30 9.38 -28.33
C VAL A 386 -4.34 9.70 -29.47
N LEU A 387 -4.01 10.99 -29.62
CA LEU A 387 -3.04 11.46 -30.60
C LEU A 387 -1.63 11.48 -29.98
N CYS A 388 -0.68 10.82 -30.65
CA CYS A 388 0.69 10.60 -30.18
C CYS A 388 1.69 11.25 -31.14
N SER A 389 2.22 12.43 -30.78
CA SER A 389 3.22 13.15 -31.58
C SER A 389 4.08 14.06 -30.69
N SER A 390 4.95 14.89 -31.28
CA SER A 390 5.61 15.97 -30.55
C SER A 390 4.63 17.11 -30.26
N ASP A 391 4.94 17.93 -29.26
CA ASP A 391 4.04 18.99 -28.80
C ASP A 391 3.85 20.06 -29.91
N GLU A 392 4.85 20.27 -30.77
CA GLU A 392 4.85 21.21 -31.89
C GLU A 392 4.04 20.70 -33.09
N GLU A 393 3.95 19.38 -33.29
CA GLU A 393 3.28 18.76 -34.44
C GLU A 393 1.76 18.66 -34.27
N TYR A 394 1.21 18.93 -33.08
CA TYR A 394 -0.23 18.85 -32.83
C TYR A 394 -1.08 19.92 -33.52
N GLY A 395 -0.50 21.04 -33.95
CA GLY A 395 -1.23 22.23 -34.40
C GLY A 395 -2.34 21.95 -35.43
N GLU A 396 -2.00 21.96 -36.72
CA GLU A 396 -2.98 21.75 -37.79
C GLU A 396 -3.53 20.32 -37.80
N MET A 397 -2.67 19.32 -37.53
CA MET A 397 -3.05 17.92 -37.59
C MET A 397 -4.06 17.56 -36.50
N GLY A 398 -3.84 17.97 -35.24
CA GLY A 398 -4.75 17.71 -34.13
C GLY A 398 -6.10 18.39 -34.30
N VAL A 399 -6.11 19.66 -34.74
CA VAL A 399 -7.36 20.39 -35.03
C VAL A 399 -8.16 19.71 -36.14
N SER A 400 -7.49 19.28 -37.20
CA SER A 400 -8.14 18.63 -38.34
C SER A 400 -8.75 17.28 -37.96
N VAL A 401 -8.00 16.44 -37.22
CA VAL A 401 -8.53 15.16 -36.72
C VAL A 401 -9.72 15.39 -35.79
N ALA A 402 -9.63 16.35 -34.86
CA ALA A 402 -10.70 16.62 -33.91
C ALA A 402 -12.02 16.99 -34.61
N LYS A 403 -11.97 17.90 -35.59
CA LYS A 403 -13.14 18.27 -36.39
C LYS A 403 -13.75 17.08 -37.13
N LEU A 404 -12.93 16.32 -37.86
CA LEU A 404 -13.37 15.16 -38.64
C LEU A 404 -14.00 14.07 -37.78
N VAL A 405 -13.44 13.83 -36.59
CA VAL A 405 -13.95 12.81 -35.66
C VAL A 405 -15.24 13.29 -35.01
N LYS A 406 -15.29 14.54 -34.50
CA LYS A 406 -16.47 15.05 -33.80
C LYS A 406 -17.66 15.26 -34.73
N GLU A 407 -17.44 15.55 -36.01
CA GLU A 407 -18.51 15.61 -37.02
C GLU A 407 -19.24 14.26 -37.15
N LYS A 408 -18.50 13.15 -37.15
CA LYS A 408 -19.05 11.79 -37.33
C LYS A 408 -19.44 11.10 -36.03
N LYS A 409 -18.75 11.41 -34.93
CA LYS A 409 -18.95 10.81 -33.59
C LYS A 409 -18.76 11.89 -32.51
N PRO A 410 -19.77 12.73 -32.25
CA PRO A 410 -19.68 13.83 -31.27
C PRO A 410 -19.30 13.38 -29.86
N SER A 411 -19.68 12.15 -29.48
CA SER A 411 -19.41 11.54 -28.17
C SER A 411 -17.99 10.96 -28.02
N ALA A 412 -17.20 10.86 -29.10
CA ALA A 412 -15.83 10.34 -29.06
C ALA A 412 -15.00 11.11 -28.03
N GLN A 413 -14.22 10.40 -27.21
CA GLN A 413 -13.27 11.03 -26.30
C GLN A 413 -11.92 11.16 -27.01
N LEU A 414 -11.52 12.39 -27.32
CA LEU A 414 -10.32 12.70 -28.08
C LEU A 414 -9.28 13.37 -27.19
N ILE A 415 -8.12 12.74 -27.08
CA ILE A 415 -7.09 13.05 -26.08
C ILE A 415 -5.75 13.32 -26.77
N ILE A 416 -5.01 14.29 -26.26
CA ILE A 416 -3.64 14.59 -26.68
C ILE A 416 -2.64 14.01 -25.67
N ALA A 417 -1.65 13.24 -26.15
CA ALA A 417 -0.54 12.76 -25.33
C ALA A 417 0.59 13.80 -25.26
N GLY A 418 0.45 14.80 -24.41
CA GLY A 418 1.41 15.90 -24.27
C GLY A 418 0.77 17.09 -23.55
N ASN A 419 1.52 18.18 -23.41
CA ASN A 419 0.98 19.42 -22.87
C ASN A 419 1.42 20.62 -23.73
N PRO A 420 0.93 20.72 -24.99
CA PRO A 420 1.35 21.76 -25.92
C PRO A 420 0.71 23.10 -25.54
N ALA A 421 1.30 23.81 -24.57
CA ALA A 421 0.70 24.97 -23.90
C ALA A 421 0.16 26.03 -24.87
N ALA A 422 0.88 26.30 -25.97
CA ALA A 422 0.47 27.29 -26.98
C ALA A 422 -0.71 26.85 -27.87
N LEU A 423 -1.05 25.55 -27.88
CA LEU A 423 -2.06 24.96 -28.76
C LEU A 423 -3.32 24.50 -28.00
N ILE A 424 -3.33 24.56 -26.67
CA ILE A 424 -4.44 24.02 -25.84
C ILE A 424 -5.78 24.61 -26.26
N ASP A 425 -5.86 25.94 -26.41
CA ASP A 425 -7.13 26.62 -26.71
C ASP A 425 -7.64 26.29 -28.12
N SER A 426 -6.75 26.25 -29.12
CA SER A 426 -7.13 25.89 -30.48
C SER A 426 -7.57 24.43 -30.59
N LEU A 427 -6.89 23.54 -29.87
CA LEU A 427 -7.22 22.11 -29.80
C LEU A 427 -8.56 21.88 -29.11
N LYS A 428 -8.79 22.50 -27.95
CA LYS A 428 -10.09 22.41 -27.25
C LYS A 428 -11.22 23.00 -28.07
N GLY A 429 -11.00 24.15 -28.71
CA GLY A 429 -11.98 24.78 -29.61
C GLY A 429 -12.34 23.91 -30.82
N ALA A 430 -11.44 23.02 -31.25
CA ALA A 430 -11.68 22.06 -32.32
C ALA A 430 -12.36 20.75 -31.86
N GLY A 431 -12.52 20.56 -30.55
CA GLY A 431 -13.16 19.38 -29.97
C GLY A 431 -12.19 18.35 -29.36
N VAL A 432 -10.94 18.71 -29.05
CA VAL A 432 -10.11 17.91 -28.13
C VAL A 432 -10.70 18.00 -26.72
N ASP A 433 -10.96 16.86 -26.09
CA ASP A 433 -11.60 16.81 -24.77
C ASP A 433 -10.58 17.01 -23.65
N ASP A 434 -9.42 16.37 -23.75
CA ASP A 434 -8.49 16.22 -22.62
C ASP A 434 -7.01 16.03 -23.05
N PHE A 435 -6.09 16.17 -22.10
CA PHE A 435 -4.64 16.06 -22.29
C PHE A 435 -4.03 15.14 -21.23
N ILE A 436 -3.11 14.24 -21.62
CA ILE A 436 -2.39 13.37 -20.70
C ILE A 436 -0.88 13.59 -20.77
N HIS A 437 -0.26 13.74 -19.61
CA HIS A 437 1.18 13.95 -19.44
C HIS A 437 1.66 13.46 -18.06
N VAL A 438 2.98 13.53 -17.81
CA VAL A 438 3.63 12.96 -16.61
C VAL A 438 3.18 13.52 -15.26
N ARG A 439 2.40 14.62 -15.22
CA ARG A 439 1.87 15.21 -13.97
C ARG A 439 0.36 15.00 -13.81
N THR A 440 -0.27 14.27 -14.73
CA THR A 440 -1.71 13.98 -14.68
C THR A 440 -2.01 13.13 -13.46
N ASP A 441 -3.11 13.43 -12.76
CA ASP A 441 -3.71 12.49 -11.83
C ASP A 441 -4.29 11.32 -12.63
N VAL A 442 -3.51 10.24 -12.71
CA VAL A 442 -3.83 9.09 -13.56
C VAL A 442 -5.07 8.37 -13.06
N LEU A 443 -5.19 8.18 -11.74
CA LEU A 443 -6.34 7.53 -11.14
C LEU A 443 -7.61 8.34 -11.41
N GLY A 444 -7.59 9.64 -11.08
CA GLY A 444 -8.75 10.52 -11.28
C GLY A 444 -9.18 10.58 -12.75
N PHE A 445 -8.22 10.70 -13.67
CA PHE A 445 -8.48 10.72 -15.10
C PHE A 445 -9.13 9.41 -15.60
N LEU A 446 -8.55 8.26 -15.24
CA LEU A 446 -9.06 6.97 -15.69
C LEU A 446 -10.46 6.69 -15.11
N THR A 447 -10.71 7.04 -13.85
CA THR A 447 -12.04 6.94 -13.24
C THR A 447 -13.04 7.83 -13.98
N GLN A 448 -12.66 9.05 -14.37
CA GLN A 448 -13.52 9.92 -15.18
C GLN A 448 -13.84 9.30 -16.54
N MET A 449 -12.86 8.71 -17.22
CA MET A 449 -13.07 8.01 -18.50
C MET A 449 -14.01 6.81 -18.34
N GLN A 450 -13.85 6.02 -17.29
CA GLN A 450 -14.76 4.91 -16.98
C GLN A 450 -16.20 5.37 -16.76
N ASN A 451 -16.38 6.43 -15.97
CA ASN A 451 -17.70 7.01 -15.71
C ASN A 451 -18.37 7.49 -17.01
N LYS A 452 -17.62 8.13 -17.93
CA LYS A 452 -18.13 8.53 -19.26
C LYS A 452 -18.57 7.33 -20.11
N LEU A 453 -18.00 6.15 -19.89
CA LEU A 453 -18.38 4.90 -20.56
C LEU A 453 -19.44 4.09 -19.79
N GLY A 454 -19.96 4.60 -18.68
CA GLY A 454 -20.93 3.90 -17.84
C GLY A 454 -20.33 2.77 -17.00
N ILE A 455 -19.01 2.72 -16.84
CA ILE A 455 -18.32 1.77 -15.98
C ILE A 455 -18.22 2.38 -14.58
N LYS A 456 -18.92 1.79 -13.61
CA LYS A 456 -18.89 2.23 -12.22
C LYS A 456 -17.93 1.39 -11.39
N VAL A 457 -17.16 2.06 -10.53
CA VAL A 457 -16.27 1.43 -9.56
C VAL A 457 -17.05 1.17 -8.28
N GLY A 458 -17.02 -0.07 -7.77
CA GLY A 458 -17.58 -0.40 -6.45
C GLY A 458 -19.00 -1.02 -6.44
N GLU A 459 -19.56 -1.40 -7.59
CA GLU A 459 -20.73 -2.29 -7.66
C GLU A 459 -20.33 -3.78 -7.67
#